data_AF-A0A835YTT9-F1
#
_entry.id   AF-A0A835YTT9-F1
#
_cell.length_a   1.000
_cell.length_b   1.000
_cell.length_c   1.000
_cell.angle_alpha   90.00
_cell.angle_beta   90.00
_cell.angle_gamma   90.00
#
_symmetry.space_group_name_H-M   'P 1'
#
loop_
_entity.id
_entity.type
_entity.pdbx_description
1 polymer ?
#
loop_
_entity_poly.entity_id
_entity_poly.type
_entity_poly.pdbx_seq_one_letter_code
_entity_poly.pdbx_strand_id
1 'polypeptide(L)'
;QVKPICVKHEWSVAHLEEFYPSNKGLLGVNINRTKICVRLREPRDADALYPFELALDIVLHELTHMVHGAHSADFYRLLDALREECEALMTAGISGRNMPWQGEGRALGGGSAARDVRAAAAAAAARRAQAGAIMQGSG
;
A
#
# COMPACT_ATOMS: atom_id res chain seq x y z
N GLN A 1 1.95 5.78 -5.88
CA GLN A 1 0.90 5.16 -6.71
C GLN A 1 -0.51 5.50 -6.22
N VAL A 2 -0.83 5.31 -4.93
CA VAL A 2 -2.22 5.39 -4.40
C VAL A 2 -2.88 6.79 -4.33
N LYS A 3 -2.13 7.87 -4.54
CA LYS A 3 -2.66 9.23 -4.37
C LYS A 3 -3.89 9.58 -5.23
N PRO A 4 -3.98 9.18 -6.52
CA PRO A 4 -5.19 9.41 -7.31
C PRO A 4 -6.43 8.71 -6.72
N ILE A 5 -6.25 7.54 -6.09
CA ILE A 5 -7.31 6.82 -5.37
C ILE A 5 -7.76 7.67 -4.17
N CYS A 6 -6.83 8.15 -3.35
CA CYS A 6 -7.19 9.01 -2.21
C CYS A 6 -7.96 10.26 -2.65
N VAL A 7 -7.58 10.89 -3.76
CA VAL A 7 -8.29 12.06 -4.32
C VAL A 7 -9.69 11.68 -4.77
N LYS A 8 -9.84 10.59 -5.53
CA LYS A 8 -11.15 10.14 -6.05
C LYS A 8 -12.13 9.79 -4.93
N HIS A 9 -11.65 9.16 -3.86
CA HIS A 9 -12.45 8.74 -2.71
C HIS A 9 -12.53 9.79 -1.59
N GLU A 10 -11.99 11.00 -1.82
CA GLU A 10 -11.97 12.12 -0.86
C GLU A 10 -11.33 11.76 0.51
N TRP A 11 -10.34 10.87 0.47
CA TRP A 11 -9.61 10.43 1.65
C TRP A 11 -8.40 11.30 1.93
N SER A 12 -8.30 11.79 3.17
CA SER A 12 -7.14 12.51 3.67
C SER A 12 -6.34 11.62 4.62
N VAL A 13 -5.11 11.28 4.21
CA VAL A 13 -4.13 10.58 5.04
C VAL A 13 -3.06 11.60 5.42
N ALA A 14 -3.06 12.03 6.67
CA ALA A 14 -2.12 13.04 7.18
C ALA A 14 -0.69 12.50 7.24
N HIS A 15 -0.53 11.22 7.60
CA HIS A 15 0.77 10.59 7.78
C HIS A 15 0.82 9.24 7.07
N LEU A 16 1.80 9.07 6.19
CA LEU A 16 2.18 7.77 5.63
C LEU A 16 3.65 7.53 5.98
N GLU A 17 3.89 6.60 6.90
CA GLU A 17 5.20 6.41 7.51
C GLU A 17 5.67 4.95 7.40
N GLU A 18 6.98 4.76 7.43
CA GLU A 18 7.56 3.44 7.68
C GLU A 18 7.55 3.14 9.18
N PHE A 19 7.30 1.87 9.53
CA PHE A 19 7.54 1.36 10.87
C PHE A 19 8.24 -0.01 10.86
N TYR A 20 8.77 -0.41 12.01
CA TYR A 20 9.42 -1.71 12.18
C TYR A 20 9.08 -2.33 13.55
N PRO A 21 7.83 -2.79 13.75
CA PRO A 21 7.38 -3.28 15.05
C PRO A 21 8.07 -4.60 15.45
N SER A 22 8.08 -4.92 16.75
CA SER A 22 8.61 -6.20 17.24
C SER A 22 7.78 -7.40 16.77
N ASN A 23 6.48 -7.21 16.56
CA ASN A 23 5.63 -8.21 15.93
C ASN A 23 6.00 -8.34 14.44
N LYS A 24 6.61 -9.47 14.08
CA LYS A 24 7.08 -9.77 12.73
C LYS A 24 5.95 -9.96 11.71
N GLY A 25 4.74 -10.32 12.17
CA GLY A 25 3.56 -10.49 11.33
C GLY A 25 2.83 -9.18 11.02
N LEU A 26 3.13 -8.10 11.74
CA LEU A 26 2.48 -6.81 11.52
C LEU A 26 3.15 -6.08 10.34
N LEU A 27 2.43 -6.01 9.22
CA LEU A 27 2.88 -5.44 7.96
C LEU A 27 2.38 -4.02 7.71
N GLY A 28 1.21 -3.68 8.24
CA GLY A 28 0.59 -2.37 8.11
C GLY A 28 -0.32 -2.07 9.29
N VAL A 29 -0.63 -0.79 9.50
CA VAL A 29 -1.70 -0.37 10.42
C VAL A 29 -2.24 0.99 10.02
N ASN A 30 -3.57 1.13 10.07
CA ASN A 30 -4.28 2.38 9.99
C ASN A 30 -4.71 2.83 11.39
N ILE A 31 -4.19 3.99 11.82
CA ILE A 31 -4.49 4.61 13.11
C ILE A 31 -5.45 5.77 12.86
N ASN A 32 -6.66 5.64 13.41
CA ASN A 32 -7.70 6.68 13.40
C ASN A 32 -8.01 7.26 12.01
N ARG A 33 -7.85 6.48 10.92
CA ARG A 33 -8.14 6.93 9.55
C ARG A 33 -7.36 8.19 9.14
N THR A 34 -6.21 8.42 9.75
CA THR A 34 -5.39 9.62 9.52
C THR A 34 -3.92 9.30 9.35
N LYS A 35 -3.45 8.23 10.00
CA LYS A 35 -2.07 7.77 9.92
C LYS A 35 -2.01 6.33 9.46
N ILE A 36 -1.23 6.07 8.43
CA ILE A 36 -0.94 4.73 7.92
C ILE A 36 0.55 4.47 8.14
N CYS A 37 0.87 3.38 8.83
CA CYS A 37 2.24 2.89 8.96
C CYS A 37 2.41 1.61 8.15
N VAL A 38 3.53 1.49 7.44
CA VAL A 38 3.81 0.33 6.58
C VAL A 38 5.19 -0.21 6.89
N ARG A 39 5.32 -1.54 6.99
CA ARG A 39 6.60 -2.21 7.12
C ARG A 39 7.17 -2.36 5.72
N LEU A 40 8.25 -1.63 5.45
CA LEU A 40 8.94 -1.69 4.15
C LEU A 40 10.09 -2.69 4.14
N ARG A 41 10.55 -3.16 5.31
CA ARG A 41 11.74 -4.00 5.48
C ARG A 41 11.40 -5.38 6.05
N GLU A 42 12.17 -6.38 5.65
CA GLU A 42 11.97 -7.74 6.14
C GLU A 42 12.21 -7.87 7.66
N PRO A 43 11.41 -8.66 8.40
CA PRO A 43 11.56 -8.81 9.85
C PRO A 43 12.84 -9.50 10.32
N ARG A 44 13.61 -10.10 9.40
CA ARG A 44 14.87 -10.81 9.67
C ARG A 44 16.09 -10.11 9.08
N ASP A 45 15.85 -9.12 8.20
CA ASP A 45 16.88 -8.35 7.54
C ASP A 45 16.36 -6.92 7.37
N ALA A 46 16.85 -6.01 8.19
CA ALA A 46 16.44 -4.61 8.16
C ALA A 46 16.99 -3.85 6.94
N ASP A 47 17.96 -4.39 6.22
CA ASP A 47 18.49 -3.77 5.00
C ASP A 47 17.72 -4.22 3.75
N ALA A 48 17.03 -5.37 3.83
CA ALA A 48 16.19 -5.89 2.75
C ALA A 48 14.82 -5.20 2.71
N LEU A 49 14.53 -4.54 1.59
CA LEU A 49 13.21 -3.97 1.29
C LEU A 49 12.27 -5.04 0.71
N TYR A 50 11.01 -4.98 1.12
CA TYR A 50 9.94 -5.72 0.46
C TYR A 50 9.74 -5.23 -0.99
N PRO A 51 9.28 -6.12 -1.88
CA PRO A 51 8.88 -5.73 -3.22
C PRO A 51 7.83 -4.62 -3.19
N PHE A 52 7.89 -3.72 -4.17
CA PHE A 52 6.97 -2.58 -4.27
C PHE A 52 5.50 -3.03 -4.29
N GLU A 53 5.23 -4.16 -4.93
CA GLU A 53 3.89 -4.72 -5.10
C GLU A 53 3.29 -5.13 -3.75
N LEU A 54 4.12 -5.70 -2.86
CA LEU A 54 3.68 -6.05 -1.51
C LEU A 54 3.39 -4.80 -0.69
N ALA A 55 4.29 -3.80 -0.73
CA ALA A 55 4.07 -2.53 -0.05
C ALA A 55 2.81 -1.81 -0.56
N LEU A 56 2.56 -1.87 -1.86
CA LEU A 56 1.36 -1.30 -2.48
C LEU A 56 0.09 -2.01 -1.98
N ASP A 57 0.09 -3.34 -1.93
CA ASP A 57 -1.06 -4.10 -1.44
C ASP A 57 -1.37 -3.83 0.03
N ILE A 58 -0.32 -3.70 0.87
CA ILE A 58 -0.46 -3.29 2.27
C ILE A 58 -1.10 -1.89 2.36
N VAL A 59 -0.61 -0.92 1.59
CA VAL A 59 -1.21 0.43 1.61
C VAL A 59 -2.68 0.41 1.18
N LEU A 60 -3.05 -0.39 0.16
CA LEU A 60 -4.45 -0.53 -0.26
C LEU A 60 -5.31 -1.17 0.84
N HIS A 61 -4.79 -2.19 1.53
CA HIS A 61 -5.44 -2.78 2.71
C HIS A 61 -5.70 -1.72 3.79
N GLU A 62 -4.68 -0.94 4.14
CA GLU A 62 -4.82 0.11 5.16
C GLU A 62 -5.75 1.26 4.69
N LEU A 63 -5.84 1.54 3.39
CA LEU A 63 -6.81 2.49 2.86
C LEU A 63 -8.26 1.98 2.98
N THR A 64 -8.50 0.68 2.86
CA THR A 64 -9.84 0.09 3.13
C THR A 64 -10.31 0.41 4.56
N HIS A 65 -9.38 0.49 5.53
CA HIS A 65 -9.68 0.88 6.90
C HIS A 65 -10.17 2.34 7.08
N MET A 66 -10.06 3.18 6.03
CA MET A 66 -10.72 4.50 6.00
C MET A 66 -12.25 4.39 6.05
N VAL A 67 -12.80 3.26 5.56
CA VAL A 67 -14.24 3.01 5.52
C VAL A 67 -14.64 1.90 6.49
N HIS A 68 -13.96 0.75 6.43
CA HIS A 68 -14.34 -0.47 7.16
C HIS A 68 -13.31 -0.84 8.23
N GLY A 69 -13.73 -0.87 9.51
CA GLY A 69 -12.85 -1.27 10.60
C GLY A 69 -12.56 -2.78 10.63
N ALA A 70 -13.60 -3.61 10.54
CA ALA A 70 -13.47 -5.06 10.58
C ALA A 70 -13.22 -5.64 9.17
N HIS A 71 -12.49 -6.76 9.09
CA HIS A 71 -12.27 -7.54 7.87
C HIS A 71 -13.52 -8.35 7.47
N SER A 72 -14.62 -7.64 7.17
CA SER A 72 -15.88 -8.22 6.70
C SER A 72 -15.86 -8.49 5.19
N ALA A 73 -16.93 -9.10 4.67
CA ALA A 73 -17.12 -9.24 3.21
C ALA A 73 -17.10 -7.88 2.49
N ASP A 74 -17.61 -6.82 3.11
CA ASP A 74 -17.60 -5.48 2.55
C ASP A 74 -16.20 -4.88 2.51
N PHE A 75 -15.38 -5.16 3.53
CA PHE A 75 -13.96 -4.80 3.54
C PHE A 75 -13.24 -5.41 2.33
N TYR A 76 -13.39 -6.73 2.11
CA TYR A 76 -12.71 -7.39 1.01
C TYR A 76 -13.23 -6.91 -0.36
N ARG A 77 -14.53 -6.63 -0.48
CA ARG A 77 -15.10 -6.07 -1.70
C ARG A 77 -14.51 -4.70 -2.04
N LEU A 78 -14.34 -3.82 -1.03
CA LEU A 78 -13.69 -2.53 -1.23
C LEU A 78 -12.21 -2.72 -1.57
N LEU A 79 -11.49 -3.61 -0.88
CA LEU A 79 -10.08 -3.89 -1.17
C LEU A 79 -9.87 -4.34 -2.62
N ASP A 80 -10.71 -5.24 -3.12
CA ASP A 80 -10.62 -5.71 -4.51
C ASP A 80 -10.91 -4.58 -5.51
N ALA A 81 -11.91 -3.74 -5.24
CA ALA A 81 -12.19 -2.56 -6.06
C ALA A 81 -11.00 -1.57 -6.08
N LEU A 82 -10.34 -1.34 -4.93
CA LEU A 82 -9.15 -0.48 -4.86
C LEU A 82 -7.95 -1.07 -5.59
N ARG A 83 -7.79 -2.39 -5.60
CA ARG A 83 -6.75 -3.09 -6.37
C ARG A 83 -6.98 -2.91 -7.87
N GLU A 84 -8.19 -3.19 -8.35
CA GLU A 84 -8.57 -3.00 -9.76
C GLU A 84 -8.36 -1.56 -10.21
N GLU A 85 -8.76 -0.59 -9.39
CA GLU A 85 -8.55 0.83 -9.66
C GLU A 85 -7.05 1.16 -9.73
N CYS A 86 -6.25 0.64 -8.80
CA CYS A 86 -4.81 0.86 -8.78
C CYS A 86 -4.12 0.29 -10.02
N GLU A 87 -4.51 -0.89 -10.48
CA GLU A 87 -4.01 -1.52 -11.71
C GLU A 87 -4.41 -0.75 -12.97
N ALA A 88 -5.65 -0.29 -13.05
CA ALA A 88 -6.11 0.53 -14.16
C ALA A 88 -5.25 1.81 -14.28
N LEU A 89 -4.98 2.46 -13.14
CA LEU A 89 -4.10 3.64 -13.08
C LEU A 89 -2.67 3.30 -13.53
N MET A 90 -2.08 2.21 -13.03
CA MET A 90 -0.73 1.80 -13.43
C MET A 90 -0.63 1.46 -14.93
N THR A 91 -1.63 0.77 -15.48
CA THR A 91 -1.71 0.40 -16.89
C THR A 91 -1.79 1.64 -17.79
N ALA A 92 -2.63 2.60 -17.38
CA ALA A 92 -2.76 3.90 -18.02
C ALA A 92 -1.53 4.81 -17.85
N GLY A 93 -0.54 4.41 -17.04
CA GLY A 93 0.63 5.23 -16.71
C GLY A 93 0.30 6.41 -15.79
N ILE A 94 -0.90 6.42 -15.19
CA ILE A 94 -1.35 7.44 -14.27
C ILE A 94 -0.77 7.13 -12.89
N SER A 95 -0.01 8.09 -12.36
CA SER A 95 0.52 8.01 -11.02
C SER A 95 0.42 9.35 -10.30
N GLY A 96 0.35 9.30 -8.98
CA GLY A 96 0.40 10.49 -8.13
C GLY A 96 1.77 11.19 -8.06
N ARG A 97 2.77 10.79 -8.87
CA ARG A 97 4.14 11.31 -8.79
C ARG A 97 4.22 12.83 -9.01
N ASN A 98 3.38 13.36 -9.90
CA ASN A 98 3.34 14.78 -10.24
C ASN A 98 2.26 15.55 -9.47
N MET A 99 1.52 14.90 -8.56
CA MET A 99 0.53 15.58 -7.75
C MET A 99 1.23 16.19 -6.51
N PRO A 100 1.02 17.48 -6.20
CA PRO A 100 1.68 18.14 -5.07
C PRO A 100 1.26 17.51 -3.74
N TRP A 101 2.22 17.12 -2.91
CA TRP A 101 1.93 16.73 -1.52
C TRP A 101 1.72 17.99 -0.69
N GLN A 102 0.75 17.96 0.22
CA GLN A 102 0.51 19.08 1.15
C GLN A 102 1.50 19.09 2.33
N GLY A 103 2.49 18.19 2.33
CA GLY A 103 3.50 18.06 3.38
C GLY A 103 4.86 17.64 2.84
N GLU A 104 5.85 17.63 3.72
CA GLU A 104 7.23 17.25 3.41
C GLU A 104 7.38 15.73 3.32
N GLY A 105 8.27 15.27 2.44
CA GLY A 105 8.63 13.86 2.30
C GLY A 105 10.11 13.64 2.59
N ARG A 106 10.43 12.53 3.27
CA ARG A 106 11.81 12.09 3.49
C ARG A 106 12.05 10.79 2.76
N ALA A 107 13.17 10.70 2.03
CA ALA A 107 13.60 9.44 1.43
C ALA A 107 14.01 8.45 2.54
N LEU A 108 13.46 7.23 2.48
CA LEU A 108 13.72 6.15 3.45
C LEU A 108 14.91 5.26 3.04
N GLY A 109 15.76 5.76 2.14
CA GLY A 109 16.87 5.02 1.53
C GLY A 109 16.56 4.48 0.14
N GLY A 110 17.52 3.74 -0.44
CA GLY A 110 17.43 3.15 -1.79
C GLY A 110 17.98 4.07 -2.90
N GLY A 111 18.69 3.49 -3.86
CA GLY A 111 19.14 4.19 -5.07
C GLY A 111 17.97 4.52 -5.99
N SER A 112 18.07 5.63 -6.73
CA SER A 112 17.07 6.03 -7.74
C SER A 112 17.19 5.16 -9.00
N ALA A 113 16.80 3.89 -8.91
CA ALA A 113 16.59 3.08 -10.11
C ALA A 113 15.26 3.47 -10.76
N ALA A 114 15.27 3.74 -12.07
CA ALA A 114 14.06 3.96 -12.85
C ALA A 114 13.18 2.70 -12.78
N ARG A 115 11.94 2.85 -12.28
CA ARG A 115 10.98 1.74 -12.19
C ARG A 115 10.12 1.67 -13.44
N ASP A 116 9.93 0.48 -13.96
CA ASP A 116 8.86 0.17 -14.90
C ASP A 116 7.57 -0.11 -14.11
N VAL A 117 6.68 0.88 -14.07
CA VAL A 117 5.41 0.82 -13.33
C VAL A 117 4.47 -0.24 -13.89
N ARG A 118 4.56 -0.56 -15.20
CA ARG A 118 3.72 -1.58 -15.84
C ARG A 118 4.20 -2.98 -15.49
N ALA A 119 5.51 -3.21 -15.50
CA ALA A 119 6.08 -4.47 -15.05
C ALA A 119 5.75 -4.75 -13.57
N ALA A 120 5.80 -3.71 -12.72
CA ALA A 120 5.40 -3.80 -11.32
C ALA A 120 3.91 -4.17 -11.16
N ALA A 121 3.03 -3.54 -11.94
CA ALA A 121 1.59 -3.87 -11.94
C ALA A 121 1.33 -5.34 -12.31
N ALA A 122 1.99 -5.83 -13.35
CA ALA A 122 1.87 -7.23 -13.78
C ALA A 122 2.39 -8.21 -12.72
N ALA A 123 3.53 -7.89 -12.08
CA ALA A 123 4.07 -8.70 -10.99
C ALA A 123 3.15 -8.72 -9.76
N ALA A 124 2.48 -7.59 -9.45
CA ALA A 124 1.52 -7.51 -8.36
C ALA A 124 0.31 -8.42 -8.60
N ALA A 125 -0.27 -8.35 -9.80
CA ALA A 125 -1.39 -9.20 -10.20
C ALA A 125 -1.02 -10.69 -10.12
N ALA A 126 0.16 -11.07 -10.61
CA ALA A 126 0.65 -12.44 -10.54
C ALA A 126 0.86 -12.95 -9.10
N ARG A 127 1.41 -12.11 -8.21
CA ARG A 127 1.62 -12.48 -6.80
C ARG A 127 0.31 -12.65 -6.05
N ARG A 128 -0.71 -11.83 -6.31
CA ARG A 128 -2.02 -11.99 -5.65
C ARG A 128 -2.72 -13.28 -6.03
N ALA A 129 -2.60 -13.71 -7.29
CA ALA A 129 -3.09 -15.03 -7.70
C ALA A 129 -2.44 -16.17 -6.88
N GLN A 130 -1.24 -15.94 -6.34
CA GLN A 130 -0.52 -16.89 -5.50
C GLN A 130 -0.72 -16.66 -3.98
N ALA A 131 -1.04 -15.44 -3.54
CA ALA A 131 -0.92 -14.99 -2.16
C ALA A 131 -2.26 -14.84 -1.40
N GLY A 132 -3.38 -15.34 -1.92
CA GLY A 132 -4.73 -15.26 -1.32
C GLY A 132 -4.91 -15.79 0.13
N ALA A 133 -3.82 -16.17 0.82
CA ALA A 133 -3.82 -16.72 2.16
C ALA A 133 -3.11 -15.87 3.24
N ILE A 134 -2.36 -14.79 2.91
CA ILE A 134 -1.36 -14.22 3.85
C ILE A 134 -1.88 -13.09 4.77
N MET A 135 -3.00 -12.42 4.49
CA MET A 135 -3.45 -11.23 5.25
C MET A 135 -4.61 -11.44 6.24
N GLN A 136 -5.01 -12.68 6.56
CA GLN A 136 -6.15 -12.97 7.45
C GLN A 136 -5.89 -12.78 8.97
N GLY A 137 -4.73 -12.24 9.37
CA GLY A 137 -4.20 -12.43 10.73
C GLY A 137 -3.93 -11.19 11.58
N SER A 138 -4.71 -10.11 11.45
CA SER A 138 -4.58 -8.96 12.37
C SER A 138 -5.89 -8.75 13.13
N GLY A 139 -6.04 -9.51 14.22
CA GLY A 139 -7.03 -9.29 15.28
C GLY A 139 -6.33 -8.98 16.60
#